data_AF-A0A4P5YQX2-F1
#
_entry.id   AF-A0A4P5YQX2-F1
#
_cell.length_a   1.000
_cell.length_b   1.000
_cell.length_c   1.000
_cell.angle_alpha   90.00
_cell.angle_beta   90.00
_cell.angle_gamma   90.00
#
_symmetry.space_group_name_H-M   'P 1'
#
loop_
_entity.id
_entity.type
_entity.pdbx_description
1 polymer ?
#
loop_
_entity_poly.entity_id
_entity_poly.type
_entity_poly.pdbx_seq_one_letter_code
_entity_poly.pdbx_strand_id
1 'polypeptide(L)'
;MNHTITQSLVTHARRLAAASVALFAGVPLAGAHPGHSLTDATVAHLVTSPGHLVVLVLLGAGMFLSAQFVQQRLPRRALQAAGCVAFFGGVVLFGLRA
;
A
#
# COMPACT_ATOMS: atom_id res chain seq x y z
N MET A 1 9.44 3.17 33.92
CA MET A 1 9.25 4.18 32.85
C MET A 1 9.27 3.61 31.43
N ASN A 2 9.65 2.35 31.18
CA ASN A 2 9.76 1.81 29.81
C ASN A 2 8.43 1.36 29.15
N HIS A 3 7.37 1.11 29.91
CA HIS A 3 6.09 0.62 29.37
C HIS A 3 5.25 1.69 28.67
N THR A 4 5.40 2.96 29.03
CA THR A 4 4.59 4.05 28.47
C THR A 4 5.05 4.45 27.07
N ILE A 5 6.35 4.30 26.77
CA ILE A 5 6.96 4.66 25.48
C ILE A 5 6.60 3.63 24.39
N THR A 6 6.53 2.35 24.74
CA THR A 6 6.16 1.29 23.79
C THR A 6 4.69 1.37 23.39
N GLN A 7 3.79 1.75 24.30
CA GLN A 7 2.37 1.90 24.00
C GLN A 7 2.07 3.09 23.07
N SER A 8 2.79 4.20 23.20
CA SER A 8 2.60 5.37 22.32
C SER A 8 3.05 5.08 20.89
N LEU A 9 4.17 4.36 20.71
CA LEU A 9 4.66 3.96 19.39
C LEU A 9 3.70 3.01 18.67
N VAL A 10 3.13 2.04 19.40
CA VAL A 10 2.15 1.09 18.83
C VAL A 10 0.86 1.79 18.41
N THR A 11 0.38 2.77 19.18
CA THR A 11 -0.82 3.54 18.83
C THR A 11 -0.60 4.45 17.62
N HIS A 12 0.56 5.09 17.50
CA HIS A 12 0.90 5.90 16.32
C HIS A 12 1.06 5.03 15.06
N ALA A 13 1.73 3.88 15.17
CA ALA A 13 1.85 2.93 14.07
C ALA A 13 0.49 2.38 13.62
N ARG A 14 -0.41 2.08 14.58
CA ARG A 14 -1.79 1.67 14.28
C ARG A 14 -2.60 2.76 13.60
N ARG A 15 -2.45 4.02 14.03
CA ARG A 15 -3.12 5.18 13.40
C ARG A 15 -2.62 5.42 11.98
N LEU A 16 -1.30 5.32 11.75
CA LEU A 16 -0.72 5.42 10.42
C LEU A 16 -1.17 4.27 9.53
N ALA A 17 -1.14 3.03 10.01
CA ALA A 17 -1.65 1.87 9.26
C ALA A 17 -3.14 2.02 8.92
N ALA A 18 -3.97 2.47 9.87
CA ALA A 18 -5.38 2.73 9.64
C ALA A 18 -5.60 3.86 8.62
N ALA A 19 -4.78 4.92 8.66
CA ALA A 19 -4.84 6.00 7.67
C ALA A 19 -4.44 5.50 6.27
N SER A 20 -3.40 4.66 6.16
CA SER A 20 -3.00 4.03 4.90
C SER A 20 -4.11 3.14 4.32
N VAL A 21 -4.76 2.35 5.18
CA VAL A 21 -5.90 1.49 4.79
C VAL A 21 -7.09 2.34 4.37
N ALA A 22 -7.40 3.43 5.08
CA ALA A 22 -8.49 4.34 4.72
C ALA A 22 -8.24 5.07 3.40
N LEU A 23 -6.99 5.49 3.14
CA LEU A 23 -6.59 6.07 1.85
C LEU A 23 -6.73 5.06 0.72
N PHE A 24 -6.25 3.83 0.89
CA PHE A 24 -6.40 2.77 -0.11
C PHE A 24 -7.86 2.36 -0.34
N ALA A 25 -8.66 2.29 0.73
CA ALA A 25 -10.09 1.98 0.65
C ALA A 25 -10.94 3.14 0.13
N GLY A 26 -10.41 4.37 0.11
CA GLY A 26 -11.06 5.56 -0.43
C GLY A 26 -10.95 5.69 -1.96
N VAL A 27 -9.90 5.13 -2.56
CA VAL A 27 -9.66 5.19 -4.02
C VAL A 27 -10.80 4.57 -4.88
N PRO A 28 -11.45 3.46 -4.49
CA PRO A 28 -12.56 2.87 -5.25
C PRO A 28 -13.82 3.74 -5.34
N LEU A 29 -14.02 4.69 -4.42
CA LEU A 29 -15.26 5.49 -4.37
C LEU A 29 -15.37 6.51 -5.51
N ALA A 30 -14.27 6.81 -6.20
CA ALA A 30 -14.26 7.73 -7.35
C ALA A 30 -14.78 7.10 -8.66
N GLY A 31 -15.04 5.79 -8.71
CA GLY A 31 -15.46 5.06 -9.92
C GLY A 31 -16.94 4.66 -9.97
N ALA A 32 -17.75 5.04 -8.99
CA ALA A 32 -19.15 4.61 -8.88
C ALA A 32 -20.06 5.42 -9.80
N HIS A 33 -20.15 5.05 -11.08
CA HIS A 33 -21.28 5.42 -11.93
C HIS A 33 -22.49 4.50 -11.66
N PRO A 34 -23.74 5.01 -11.71
CA PRO A 34 -24.92 4.19 -11.43
C PRO A 34 -25.07 3.12 -12.52
N GLY A 35 -24.92 1.84 -12.17
CA GLY A 35 -25.18 0.71 -13.10
C GLY A 35 -24.15 -0.42 -13.12
N HIS A 36 -23.00 -0.32 -12.44
CA HIS A 36 -21.98 -1.38 -12.41
C HIS A 36 -21.66 -1.89 -11.00
N SER A 37 -21.38 -3.19 -10.88
CA SER A 37 -20.87 -3.78 -9.63
C SER A 37 -19.51 -3.16 -9.29
N LEU A 38 -19.39 -2.60 -8.08
CA LEU A 38 -18.16 -1.99 -7.54
C LEU A 38 -16.95 -2.93 -7.58
N THR A 39 -17.17 -4.24 -7.62
CA THR A 39 -16.13 -5.26 -7.56
C THR A 39 -15.61 -5.65 -8.95
N ASP A 40 -16.48 -5.86 -9.95
CA ASP A 40 -16.01 -6.35 -11.24
C ASP A 40 -15.34 -5.26 -12.07
N ALA A 41 -15.93 -4.06 -12.12
CA ALA A 41 -15.36 -2.97 -12.89
C ALA A 41 -14.06 -2.44 -12.28
N THR A 42 -13.97 -2.33 -10.94
CA THR A 42 -12.82 -1.72 -10.26
C THR A 42 -11.61 -2.65 -10.19
N VAL A 43 -11.82 -3.94 -9.91
CA VAL A 43 -10.72 -4.92 -9.93
C VAL A 43 -10.22 -5.12 -11.36
N ALA A 44 -11.14 -5.22 -12.34
CA ALA A 44 -10.74 -5.25 -13.72
C ALA A 44 -10.03 -3.95 -14.13
N HIS A 45 -10.43 -2.75 -13.68
CA HIS A 45 -9.74 -1.49 -14.01
C HIS A 45 -8.36 -1.33 -13.37
N LEU A 46 -8.24 -1.68 -12.09
CA LEU A 46 -6.96 -1.70 -11.38
C LEU A 46 -6.00 -2.67 -12.03
N VAL A 47 -6.51 -3.83 -12.44
CA VAL A 47 -5.69 -4.82 -13.13
C VAL A 47 -5.45 -4.35 -14.56
N THR A 48 -6.40 -3.74 -15.31
CA THR A 48 -6.34 -3.36 -16.76
C THR A 48 -5.58 -2.10 -17.12
N SER A 49 -5.45 -1.13 -16.22
CA SER A 49 -4.75 0.10 -16.52
C SER A 49 -3.24 -0.03 -16.23
N PRO A 50 -2.35 0.01 -17.25
CA PRO A 50 -0.90 -0.07 -17.05
C PRO A 50 -0.37 0.99 -16.08
N GLY A 51 -1.05 2.13 -16.00
CA GLY A 51 -0.71 3.22 -15.08
C GLY A 51 -0.76 2.82 -13.61
N HIS A 52 -1.74 2.00 -13.21
CA HIS A 52 -1.86 1.55 -11.81
C HIS A 52 -0.74 0.60 -11.42
N LEU A 53 -0.26 -0.22 -12.36
CA LEU A 53 0.88 -1.11 -12.14
C LEU A 53 2.18 -0.30 -11.97
N VAL A 54 2.40 0.71 -12.81
CA VAL A 54 3.57 1.61 -12.68
C VAL A 54 3.53 2.36 -11.34
N VAL A 55 2.37 2.91 -10.95
CA VAL A 55 2.21 3.59 -9.65
C VAL A 55 2.47 2.62 -8.50
N LEU A 56 2.00 1.38 -8.58
CA LEU A 56 2.21 0.36 -7.55
C LEU A 56 3.70 -0.02 -7.40
N VAL A 57 4.41 -0.17 -8.52
CA VAL A 57 5.87 -0.40 -8.53
C VAL A 57 6.62 0.78 -7.90
N LEU A 58 6.28 2.02 -8.29
CA LEU A 58 6.91 3.22 -7.73
C LEU A 58 6.61 3.39 -6.24
N LEU A 59 5.38 3.12 -5.81
CA LEU A 59 4.98 3.16 -4.41
C LEU A 59 5.74 2.11 -3.59
N GLY A 60 5.85 0.88 -4.10
CA GLY A 60 6.62 -0.19 -3.48
C GLY A 60 8.11 0.16 -3.33
N ALA A 61 8.73 0.71 -4.38
CA ALA A 61 10.11 1.18 -4.33
C ALA A 61 10.28 2.33 -3.32
N GLY A 62 9.36 3.29 -3.30
CA GLY A 62 9.37 4.40 -2.34
C GLY A 62 9.23 3.93 -0.88
N MET A 63 8.35 2.97 -0.62
CA MET A 63 8.21 2.34 0.70
C MET A 63 9.48 1.58 1.10
N PHE A 64 10.10 0.85 0.17
CA PHE A 64 11.33 0.12 0.45
C PHE A 64 12.50 1.08 0.76
N LEU A 65 12.63 2.17 0.00
CA LEU A 65 13.66 3.20 0.20
C LEU A 65 13.43 4.00 1.49
N SER A 66 12.18 4.39 1.76
CA SER A 66 11.84 5.14 2.99
C SER A 66 12.10 4.33 4.26
N ALA A 67 12.09 2.99 4.18
CA ALA A 67 12.45 2.12 5.29
C ALA A 67 13.88 2.36 5.82
N GLN A 68 14.79 2.85 4.97
CA GLN A 68 16.18 3.15 5.35
C GLN A 68 16.25 4.28 6.39
N PHE A 69 15.30 5.22 6.36
CA PHE A 69 15.22 6.34 7.29
C PHE A 69 14.54 5.97 8.62
N VAL A 70 13.89 4.81 8.71
CA VAL A 70 13.23 4.35 9.94
C VAL A 70 14.27 3.74 10.87
N GLN A 71 14.54 4.37 12.01
CA GLN A 71 15.54 3.88 12.98
C GLN A 71 15.08 2.64 13.76
N GLN A 72 13.77 2.47 13.93
CA GLN A 72 13.19 1.35 14.67
C GLN A 72 13.14 0.08 13.82
N ARG A 73 13.69 -1.04 14.33
CA ARG A 73 13.84 -2.30 13.58
C ARG A 73 12.53 -2.90 13.09
N LEU A 74 11.50 -2.95 13.93
CA LEU A 74 10.18 -3.53 13.59
C LEU A 74 9.47 -2.76 12.46
N PRO A 75 9.22 -1.44 12.56
CA PRO A 75 8.57 -0.71 11.49
C PRO A 75 9.43 -0.65 10.23
N ARG A 76 10.77 -0.63 10.34
CA ARG A 76 11.66 -0.78 9.18
C ARG A 76 11.39 -2.09 8.42
N ARG A 77 11.32 -3.23 9.12
CA ARG A 77 11.05 -4.54 8.51
C ARG A 77 9.65 -4.61 7.90
N ALA A 78 8.65 -4.05 8.58
CA ALA A 78 7.29 -3.97 8.06
C ALA A 78 7.22 -3.14 6.77
N LEU A 79 7.90 -1.98 6.73
CA LEU A 79 7.96 -1.13 5.54
C LEU A 79 8.73 -1.79 4.39
N GLN A 80 9.84 -2.48 4.69
CA GLN A 80 10.58 -3.26 3.69
C GLN A 80 9.73 -4.39 3.10
N ALA A 81 9.03 -5.15 3.95
CA ALA A 81 8.16 -6.23 3.49
C ALA A 81 7.00 -5.70 2.64
N ALA A 82 6.32 -4.65 3.11
CA ALA A 82 5.23 -4.02 2.36
C ALA A 82 5.72 -3.46 1.01
N GLY A 83 6.87 -2.78 1.00
CA GLY A 83 7.49 -2.26 -0.22
C GLY A 83 7.86 -3.37 -1.21
N CYS A 84 8.48 -4.46 -0.74
CA CYS A 84 8.79 -5.62 -1.56
C CYS A 84 7.54 -6.26 -2.17
N VAL A 85 6.49 -6.49 -1.37
CA VAL A 85 5.24 -7.10 -1.86
C VAL A 85 4.59 -6.23 -2.93
N ALA A 86 4.51 -4.92 -2.73
CA ALA A 86 3.97 -3.99 -3.71
C ALA A 86 4.82 -3.93 -5.00
N PHE A 87 6.14 -3.88 -4.87
CA PHE A 87 7.06 -3.83 -6.02
C PHE A 87 7.00 -5.11 -6.85
N PHE A 88 7.22 -6.27 -6.24
CA PHE A 88 7.20 -7.55 -6.95
C PHE A 88 5.80 -7.89 -7.46
N GLY A 89 4.74 -7.59 -6.69
CA GLY A 89 3.37 -7.75 -7.15
C GLY A 89 3.09 -6.94 -8.41
N GLY A 90 3.49 -5.66 -8.43
CA GLY A 90 3.36 -4.79 -9.59
C GLY A 90 4.17 -5.28 -10.80
N VAL A 91 5.41 -5.70 -10.61
CA VAL A 91 6.28 -6.23 -11.69
C VAL A 91 5.71 -7.53 -12.28
N VAL A 92 5.29 -8.47 -11.44
CA VAL A 92 4.70 -9.75 -11.91
C VAL A 92 3.41 -9.49 -12.68
N LEU A 93 2.51 -8.66 -12.14
CA LEU A 93 1.26 -8.29 -12.82
C LEU A 93 1.51 -7.56 -14.14
N PHE A 94 2.55 -6.73 -14.22
CA PHE A 94 2.95 -6.04 -15.45
C PHE A 94 3.54 -7.01 -16.48
N GLY A 95 4.39 -7.94 -16.06
CA GLY A 95 4.97 -8.97 -16.93
C GLY A 95 3.95 -9.98 -17.46
N LEU A 96 2.92 -10.31 -16.69
CA LEU A 96 1.80 -11.15 -17.15
C LEU A 96 0.90 -10.43 -18.17
N ARG A 97 1.12 -9.13 -18.39
CA ARG A 97 0.29 -8.23 -19.19
C ARG A 97 0.94 -7.74 -20.49
N ALA A 98 2.27 -7.75 -20.53
CA ALA A 98 3.09 -7.36 -21.67
C ALA A 98 3.18 -8.51 -22.69
#